data_AF-A0A5E6MQS1-F1
#
_entry.id   AF-A0A5E6MQS1-F1
#
_cell.length_a   1.000
_cell.length_b   1.000
_cell.length_c   1.000
_cell.angle_alpha   90.00
_cell.angle_beta   90.00
_cell.angle_gamma   90.00
#
_symmetry.space_group_name_H-M   'P 1'
#
loop_
_entity.id
_entity.type
_entity.pdbx_description
1 polymer ?
#
loop_
_entity_poly.entity_id
_entity_poly.type
_entity_poly.pdbx_seq_one_letter_code
_entity_poly.pdbx_strand_id
1 'polypeptide(L)'
;MRRFPRLLARPTEHGEVERGLASLSFLLDETAAHYVARLQREIRQLTLAVRALERSEGQEGKKSRKLLAKAAAKLQSLPIAPEKGRRKDLRKIDRLIGELEGLLEETSRENGDSSS
;
A
#
# COMPACT_ATOMS: atom_id res chain seq x y z
N MET A 1 -64.25 -12.15 -8.59
CA MET A 1 -62.88 -12.60 -8.25
C MET A 1 -61.97 -11.37 -8.13
N ARG A 2 -61.59 -10.97 -6.91
CA ARG A 2 -60.60 -9.90 -6.68
C ARG A 2 -59.35 -10.53 -6.08
N ARG A 3 -58.33 -10.79 -6.91
CA ARG A 3 -56.96 -11.05 -6.44
C ARG A 3 -56.20 -9.74 -6.59
N PHE A 4 -56.02 -9.04 -5.47
CA PHE A 4 -55.18 -7.84 -5.35
C PHE A 4 -54.00 -8.17 -4.43
N PRO A 5 -52.87 -7.45 -4.60
CA PRO A 5 -51.57 -8.06 -4.89
C PRO A 5 -50.94 -8.65 -3.64
N ARG A 6 -49.99 -9.57 -3.84
CA ARG A 6 -48.99 -9.90 -2.81
C ARG A 6 -48.40 -8.58 -2.33
N LEU A 7 -48.78 -8.19 -1.11
CA LEU A 7 -48.14 -7.10 -0.37
C LEU A 7 -46.64 -7.30 -0.54
N LEU A 8 -45.97 -6.31 -1.13
CA LEU A 8 -44.53 -6.23 -1.14
C LEU A 8 -44.11 -6.34 0.33
N ALA A 9 -43.66 -7.54 0.73
CA ALA A 9 -43.28 -7.80 2.10
C ALA A 9 -42.23 -6.76 2.46
N ARG A 10 -42.53 -5.93 3.46
CA ARG A 10 -41.55 -4.96 3.94
C ARG A 10 -40.27 -5.72 4.29
N PRO A 11 -39.10 -5.23 3.88
CA PRO A 11 -37.86 -5.86 4.29
C PRO A 11 -37.87 -5.98 5.82
N THR A 12 -37.60 -7.18 6.31
CA THR A 12 -37.40 -7.43 7.73
C THR A 12 -36.09 -6.78 8.15
N GLU A 13 -35.97 -6.38 9.42
CA GLU A 13 -34.70 -5.89 9.99
C GLU A 13 -33.56 -6.88 9.72
N HIS A 14 -33.85 -8.18 9.79
CA HIS A 14 -32.94 -9.25 9.37
C HIS A 14 -32.47 -9.12 7.91
N GLY A 15 -33.39 -8.96 6.97
CA GLY A 15 -33.05 -8.82 5.55
C GLY A 15 -32.32 -7.51 5.24
N GLU A 16 -32.49 -6.47 6.03
CA GLU A 16 -31.70 -5.23 5.95
C GLU A 16 -30.26 -5.45 6.43
N VAL A 17 -30.08 -6.16 7.55
CA VAL A 17 -28.75 -6.54 8.07
C VAL A 17 -28.02 -7.43 7.07
N GLU A 18 -28.66 -8.44 6.50
CA GLU A 18 -28.04 -9.33 5.50
C GLU A 18 -27.57 -8.56 4.26
N ARG A 19 -28.41 -7.66 3.73
CA ARG A 19 -28.01 -6.79 2.61
C ARG A 19 -26.85 -5.87 3.00
N GLY A 20 -26.89 -5.28 4.19
CA GLY A 20 -25.81 -4.43 4.70
C GLY A 20 -24.48 -5.19 4.83
N LEU A 21 -24.51 -6.42 5.33
CA LEU A 21 -23.32 -7.28 5.44
C LEU A 21 -22.79 -7.71 4.07
N ALA A 22 -23.67 -8.02 3.11
CA ALA A 22 -23.26 -8.33 1.74
C ALA A 22 -22.58 -7.13 1.07
N SER A 23 -23.15 -5.93 1.21
CA SER A 23 -22.52 -4.69 0.73
C SER A 23 -21.19 -4.42 1.43
N LEU A 24 -21.08 -4.66 2.73
CA LEU A 24 -19.83 -4.50 3.48
C LEU A 24 -18.75 -5.46 2.99
N SER A 25 -19.11 -6.72 2.71
CA SER A 25 -18.19 -7.71 2.14
C SER A 25 -17.66 -7.26 0.78
N PHE A 26 -18.55 -6.81 -0.10
CA PHE A 26 -18.16 -6.30 -1.42
C PHE A 26 -17.20 -5.11 -1.32
N LEU A 27 -17.54 -4.12 -0.49
CA LEU A 27 -16.69 -2.94 -0.27
C LEU A 27 -15.32 -3.31 0.32
N LEU A 28 -15.29 -4.31 1.22
CA LEU A 28 -14.04 -4.80 1.79
C LEU A 28 -13.15 -5.41 0.71
N ASP A 29 -13.71 -6.26 -0.16
CA ASP A 29 -12.95 -6.94 -1.21
C ASP A 29 -12.41 -5.94 -2.24
N GLU A 30 -13.23 -5.00 -2.71
CA GLU A 30 -12.78 -3.95 -3.64
C GLU A 30 -11.70 -3.06 -3.01
N THR A 31 -11.93 -2.60 -1.77
CA THR A 31 -10.98 -1.72 -1.07
C THR A 31 -9.66 -2.45 -0.82
N ALA A 32 -9.70 -3.71 -0.42
CA ALA A 32 -8.50 -4.52 -0.21
C ALA A 32 -7.72 -4.73 -1.52
N ALA A 33 -8.41 -5.02 -2.63
CA ALA A 33 -7.79 -5.18 -3.94
C ALA A 33 -7.09 -3.89 -4.39
N HIS A 34 -7.77 -2.74 -4.30
CA HIS A 34 -7.18 -1.45 -4.64
C HIS A 34 -6.01 -1.08 -3.74
N TYR A 35 -6.12 -1.33 -2.44
CA TYR A 35 -5.06 -1.05 -1.47
C TYR A 35 -3.81 -1.90 -1.76
N VAL A 36 -3.97 -3.20 -1.99
CA VAL A 36 -2.84 -4.08 -2.35
C VAL A 36 -2.21 -3.67 -3.68
N ALA A 37 -3.02 -3.34 -4.69
CA ALA A 37 -2.53 -2.88 -5.99
C ALA A 37 -1.71 -1.57 -5.85
N ARG A 38 -2.14 -0.65 -4.97
CA ARG A 38 -1.39 0.57 -4.62
C ARG A 38 -0.03 0.23 -4.01
N LEU A 39 0.01 -0.58 -2.95
CA LEU A 39 1.27 -0.97 -2.30
C LEU A 39 2.24 -1.65 -3.27
N GLN A 40 1.73 -2.54 -4.14
CA GLN A 40 2.55 -3.19 -5.16
C GLN A 40 3.12 -2.19 -6.18
N ARG A 41 2.36 -1.14 -6.55
CA ARG A 41 2.84 -0.08 -7.42
C ARG A 41 3.98 0.70 -6.76
N GLU A 42 3.84 1.05 -5.49
CA GLU A 42 4.86 1.77 -4.72
C GLU A 42 6.14 0.93 -4.59
N ILE A 43 6.03 -0.37 -4.27
CA ILE A 43 7.18 -1.30 -4.27
C ILE A 43 7.88 -1.33 -5.63
N ARG A 44 7.14 -1.34 -6.74
CA ARG A 44 7.73 -1.26 -8.09
C ARG A 44 8.47 0.06 -8.32
N GLN A 45 7.92 1.20 -7.89
CA GLN A 45 8.60 2.49 -8.00
C GLN A 45 9.89 2.52 -7.17
N LEU A 46 9.85 2.04 -5.93
CA LEU A 46 11.03 1.91 -5.08
C LEU A 46 12.10 1.02 -5.73
N THR A 47 11.70 -0.07 -6.38
CA THR A 47 12.61 -0.96 -7.12
C THR A 47 13.29 -0.21 -8.28
N LEU A 48 12.56 0.64 -9.00
CA LEU A 48 13.13 1.45 -10.07
C LEU A 48 14.09 2.52 -9.52
N ALA A 49 13.74 3.17 -8.41
CA ALA A 49 14.60 4.15 -7.74
C ALA A 49 15.93 3.54 -7.28
N VAL A 50 15.89 2.35 -6.68
CA VAL A 50 17.10 1.60 -6.29
C VAL A 50 18.00 1.33 -7.50
N ARG A 51 17.43 0.86 -8.62
CA ARG A 51 18.19 0.61 -9.86
C ARG A 51 18.78 1.87 -10.46
N ALA A 52 18.13 3.03 -10.30
CA ALA A 52 18.67 4.30 -10.75
C ALA A 52 19.88 4.72 -9.91
N LEU A 53 19.81 4.56 -8.58
CA LEU A 53 20.89 4.89 -7.65
C LEU A 53 22.13 4.00 -7.85
N GLU A 54 21.96 2.74 -8.25
CA GLU A 54 23.09 1.84 -8.57
C GLU A 54 23.95 2.33 -9.74
N ARG A 55 23.37 3.12 -10.65
CA ARG A 55 24.07 3.64 -11.84
C ARG A 55 24.83 4.94 -11.57
N SER A 56 24.73 5.50 -10.36
CA SER A 56 25.45 6.72 -9.98
C SER A 56 26.94 6.45 -9.71
N GLU A 57 27.82 7.27 -10.29
CA GLU A 57 29.27 7.19 -10.11
C GLU A 57 29.82 8.35 -9.26
N GLY A 58 31.11 8.31 -8.90
CA GLY A 58 31.78 9.41 -8.21
C GLY A 58 31.27 9.69 -6.78
N GLN A 59 31.17 10.97 -6.41
CA GLN A 59 30.68 11.39 -5.08
C GLN A 59 29.20 11.05 -4.88
N GLU A 60 28.39 11.16 -5.93
CA GLU A 60 26.99 10.73 -5.91
C GLU A 60 26.88 9.23 -5.65
N GLY A 61 27.74 8.42 -6.27
CA GLY A 61 27.80 6.97 -6.01
C GLY A 61 28.08 6.60 -4.55
N LYS A 62 28.89 7.39 -3.82
CA LYS A 62 29.11 7.17 -2.37
C LYS A 62 27.86 7.47 -1.54
N LYS A 63 27.15 8.56 -1.85
CA LYS A 63 25.86 8.90 -1.19
C LYS A 63 24.82 7.82 -1.50
N SER A 64 24.66 7.44 -2.77
CA SER A 64 23.76 6.36 -3.22
C SER A 64 24.02 5.05 -2.50
N ARG A 65 25.28 4.59 -2.39
CA ARG A 65 25.62 3.36 -1.64
C ARG A 65 25.23 3.42 -0.17
N LYS A 66 25.39 4.58 0.49
CA LYS A 66 24.99 4.76 1.90
C LYS A 66 23.47 4.67 2.05
N LEU A 67 22.70 5.23 1.12
CA LEU A 67 21.24 5.13 1.11
C LEU A 67 20.77 3.70 0.87
N LEU A 68 21.35 3.02 -0.11
CA LEU A 68 21.06 1.60 -0.38
C LEU A 68 21.34 0.71 0.84
N ALA A 69 22.44 0.95 1.55
CA ALA A 69 22.76 0.22 2.79
C ALA A 69 21.73 0.47 3.90
N LYS A 70 21.27 1.72 4.08
CA LYS A 70 20.20 2.04 5.05
C LYS A 70 18.87 1.39 4.66
N ALA A 71 18.50 1.43 3.38
CA ALA A 71 17.29 0.80 2.87
C ALA A 71 17.31 -0.72 3.08
N ALA A 72 18.45 -1.37 2.80
CA ALA A 72 18.65 -2.79 3.03
C ALA A 72 18.50 -3.16 4.51
N ALA A 73 19.10 -2.38 5.41
CA ALA A 73 18.98 -2.60 6.86
C ALA A 73 17.52 -2.50 7.34
N LYS A 74 16.74 -1.52 6.82
CA LYS A 74 15.31 -1.41 7.12
C LYS A 74 14.52 -2.61 6.62
N LEU A 75 14.76 -3.06 5.38
CA LEU A 75 14.09 -4.24 4.82
C LEU A 75 14.38 -5.52 5.63
N GLN A 76 15.63 -5.73 6.06
CA GLN A 76 16.01 -6.88 6.89
C GLN A 76 15.40 -6.83 8.29
N SER A 77 15.12 -5.63 8.81
CA SER A 77 14.51 -5.46 10.12
C SER A 77 13.01 -5.74 10.17
N LEU A 78 12.36 -5.96 9.02
CA LEU A 78 10.91 -6.12 8.91
C LEU A 78 10.44 -7.44 9.55
N PRO A 79 9.82 -7.41 10.75
CA PRO A 79 9.40 -8.62 11.44
C PRO A 79 7.95 -8.91 11.03
N ILE A 80 7.80 -9.47 9.83
CA ILE A 80 6.52 -9.97 9.33
C ILE A 80 6.66 -11.45 9.05
N ALA A 81 6.08 -12.25 9.94
CA ALA A 81 5.69 -13.62 9.62
C ALA A 81 4.30 -13.52 8.97
N PRO A 82 4.10 -14.01 7.73
CA PRO A 82 2.78 -14.01 7.09
C PRO A 82 1.85 -15.00 7.80
N GLU A 83 1.34 -14.62 8.97
CA GLU A 83 0.32 -15.37 9.70
C GLU A 83 -1.08 -14.82 9.38
N LYS A 84 -1.97 -15.73 8.95
CA LYS A 84 -3.44 -15.61 8.82
C LYS A 84 -4.00 -14.18 8.86
N GLY A 85 -3.73 -13.37 7.83
CA GLY A 85 -4.48 -12.14 7.54
C GLY A 85 -4.49 -11.08 8.64
N ARG A 86 -3.43 -11.00 9.46
CA ARG A 86 -3.35 -9.98 10.53
C ARG A 86 -3.30 -8.58 9.92
N ARG A 87 -4.37 -7.80 10.13
CA ARG A 87 -4.47 -6.38 9.70
C ARG A 87 -3.27 -5.52 10.13
N LYS A 88 -2.62 -5.87 11.24
CA LYS A 88 -1.41 -5.19 11.73
C LYS A 88 -0.21 -5.33 10.79
N ASP A 89 -0.10 -6.44 10.06
CA ASP A 89 1.05 -6.67 9.18
C ASP A 89 0.94 -5.87 7.89
N LEU A 90 -0.26 -5.74 7.31
CA LEU A 90 -0.50 -4.81 6.19
C LEU A 90 -0.11 -3.37 6.55
N ARG A 91 -0.46 -2.91 7.76
CA ARG A 91 -0.05 -1.57 8.24
C ARG A 91 1.46 -1.43 8.41
N LYS A 92 2.18 -2.49 8.79
CA LYS A 92 3.64 -2.46 8.89
C LYS A 92 4.28 -2.36 7.51
N ILE A 93 3.76 -3.09 6.52
CA ILE A 93 4.23 -3.02 5.12
C ILE A 93 4.05 -1.59 4.58
N ASP A 94 2.86 -1.01 4.75
CA ASP A 94 2.54 0.35 4.30
C ASP A 94 3.47 1.40 4.91
N ARG A 95 3.71 1.30 6.24
CA ARG A 95 4.67 2.18 6.93
C ARG A 95 6.09 2.03 6.39
N LEU A 96 6.56 0.80 6.19
CA LEU A 96 7.90 0.57 5.67
C LEU A 96 8.07 1.14 4.25
N ILE A 97 7.04 1.00 3.40
CA ILE A 97 7.05 1.61 2.06
C ILE A 97 7.23 3.12 2.18
N GLY A 98 6.42 3.81 3.00
CA GLY A 98 6.54 5.25 3.19
C GLY A 98 7.89 5.68 3.78
N GLU A 99 8.46 4.90 4.70
CA GLU A 99 9.81 5.17 5.22
C GLU A 99 10.91 5.02 4.15
N LEU A 100 10.77 4.06 3.25
CA LEU A 100 11.70 3.85 2.13
C LEU A 100 11.54 4.93 1.06
N GLU A 101 10.32 5.38 0.78
CA GLU A 101 10.05 6.52 -0.12
C GLU A 101 10.73 7.78 0.41
N GLY A 102 10.51 8.14 1.68
CA GLY A 102 11.15 9.32 2.27
C GLY A 102 12.69 9.26 2.22
N LEU A 103 13.27 8.08 2.48
CA LEU A 103 14.72 7.88 2.46
C LEU A 103 15.31 8.02 1.04
N LEU A 104 14.56 7.60 0.01
CA LEU A 104 15.03 7.60 -1.38
C LEU A 104 14.64 8.89 -2.14
N GLU A 105 13.68 9.66 -1.63
CA GLU A 105 13.32 11.00 -2.15
C GLU A 105 14.29 12.11 -1.71
N GLU A 106 14.98 11.96 -0.57
CA GLU A 106 15.98 12.94 -0.07
C GLU A 106 17.04 13.29 -1.13
N THR A 107 17.36 12.35 -2.03
CA THR A 107 18.29 12.57 -3.16
C THR A 107 17.77 13.41 -4.31
N SER A 108 16.45 13.46 -4.53
CA SER A 108 15.87 14.18 -5.68
C SER A 108 15.74 15.69 -5.43
N ARG A 109 15.70 16.13 -4.16
CA ARG A 109 15.59 17.55 -3.79
C ARG A 109 16.95 18.23 -3.62
N GLU A 110 17.98 17.53 -3.13
CA GLU A 110 19.32 18.13 -2.95
C GLU A 110 20.04 18.41 -4.28
N ASN A 111 19.70 17.70 -5.36
CA ASN A 111 20.34 17.86 -6.67
C ASN A 111 19.67 18.94 -7.56
N GLY A 112 18.58 19.57 -7.10
CA GLY A 112 17.81 20.57 -7.87
C GLY A 112 18.12 22.03 -7.53
N ASP A 113 18.91 22.32 -6.50
CA ASP A 113 19.07 23.67 -5.93
C ASP A 113 20.49 24.27 -6.13
N SER A 114 21.30 23.66 -6.99
CA SER A 114 22.68 24.12 -7.30
C SER A 114 22.88 24.59 -8.74
N SER A 115 21.81 24.96 -9.44
CA SER A 115 21.90 25.67 -10.72
C SER A 115 21.32 27.08 -10.55
N SER A 116 22.20 28.01 -10.14
CA SER A 116 22.01 29.45 -10.36
C SER A 116 22.11 29.80 -11.83
#